data_AF-A0A842CGJ2-F1
#
_entry.id   AF-A0A842CGJ2-F1
#
_cell.length_a   1.000
_cell.length_b   1.000
_cell.length_c   1.000
_cell.angle_alpha   90.00
_cell.angle_beta   90.00
_cell.angle_gamma   90.00
#
_symmetry.space_group_name_H-M   'P 1'
#
loop_
_entity.id
_entity.type
_entity.pdbx_description
1 polymer ?
#
loop_
_entity_poly.entity_id
_entity_poly.type
_entity_poly.pdbx_seq_one_letter_code
_entity_poly.pdbx_strand_id
1 'polypeptide(L)'
;MSSENQDLGHSVIKAFMNFKHAELKSFQIPGYSKSETRFIFILSRGLKSKGPKIRVSDLGHMLRISKPSVTQMMQSLEGKGLIKRVQNPEDKRSMYVELTDVGAAVSEKMLDEFQASFEDMQEFLGEDDMKKLITLLEKLTDYLNTKSENKEA
;
A
#
# COMPACT_ATOMS: atom_id res chain seq x y z
N MET A 1 -4.64 35.60 -12.75
CA MET A 1 -4.96 34.78 -11.56
C MET A 1 -5.38 33.34 -11.90
N SER A 2 -5.75 33.02 -13.14
CA SER A 2 -6.16 31.66 -13.55
C SER A 2 -5.02 30.72 -13.97
N SER A 3 -3.82 31.23 -14.23
CA SER A 3 -2.66 30.44 -14.71
C SER A 3 -1.80 29.84 -13.59
N GLU A 4 -1.65 30.51 -12.45
CA GLU A 4 -0.85 30.06 -11.30
C GLU A 4 -1.47 28.86 -10.57
N ASN A 5 -2.80 28.83 -10.44
CA ASN A 5 -3.48 27.74 -9.75
C ASN A 5 -3.48 26.41 -10.55
N GLN A 6 -3.37 26.51 -11.88
CA GLN A 6 -3.25 25.36 -12.77
C GLN A 6 -1.86 24.71 -12.70
N ASP A 7 -0.84 25.49 -12.30
CA ASP A 7 0.56 25.07 -12.18
C ASP A 7 0.85 24.35 -10.85
N LEU A 8 0.28 24.83 -9.73
CA LEU A 8 0.42 24.18 -8.42
C LEU A 8 -0.19 22.78 -8.39
N GLY A 9 -1.38 22.59 -8.97
CA GLY A 9 -2.04 21.28 -9.03
C GLY A 9 -1.21 20.24 -9.80
N HIS A 10 -0.65 20.61 -10.95
CA HIS A 10 0.25 19.74 -11.71
C HIS A 10 1.56 19.47 -10.97
N SER A 11 2.10 20.48 -10.29
CA SER A 11 3.33 20.36 -9.49
C SER A 11 3.17 19.40 -8.31
N VAL A 12 2.03 19.43 -7.62
CA VAL A 12 1.73 18.46 -6.53
C VAL A 12 1.62 17.04 -7.08
N ILE A 13 0.92 16.84 -8.20
CA ILE A 13 0.82 15.51 -8.84
C ILE A 13 2.21 14.99 -9.19
N LYS A 14 3.03 15.83 -9.83
CA LYS A 14 4.40 15.48 -10.23
C LYS A 14 5.27 15.16 -9.01
N ALA A 15 5.24 15.99 -7.97
CA ALA A 15 5.99 15.77 -6.73
C ALA A 15 5.58 14.46 -6.05
N PHE A 16 4.27 14.19 -5.94
CA PHE A 16 3.75 12.96 -5.36
C PHE A 16 4.16 11.72 -6.18
N MET A 17 4.06 11.78 -7.50
CA MET A 17 4.47 10.68 -8.38
C MET A 17 5.97 10.41 -8.31
N ASN A 18 6.79 11.46 -8.26
CA ASN A 18 8.24 11.35 -8.12
C ASN A 18 8.61 10.74 -6.76
N PHE A 19 8.00 11.21 -5.68
CA PHE A 19 8.19 10.65 -4.35
C PHE A 19 7.80 9.18 -4.30
N LYS A 20 6.59 8.82 -4.79
CA LYS A 20 6.14 7.43 -4.84
C LYS A 20 7.05 6.54 -5.69
N HIS A 21 7.56 7.05 -6.81
CA HIS A 21 8.51 6.32 -7.63
C HIS A 21 9.84 6.08 -6.91
N ALA A 22 10.37 7.09 -6.23
CA ALA A 22 11.60 6.98 -5.45
C ALA A 22 11.43 6.04 -4.25
N GLU A 23 10.38 6.22 -3.45
CA GLU A 23 10.01 5.36 -2.31
C GLU A 23 9.88 3.89 -2.73
N LEU A 24 9.10 3.60 -3.78
CA LEU A 24 8.95 2.23 -4.32
C LEU A 24 10.25 1.66 -4.90
N LYS A 25 11.20 2.52 -5.31
CA LYS A 25 12.50 2.07 -5.81
C LYS A 25 13.45 1.75 -4.67
N SER A 26 13.44 2.55 -3.62
CA SER A 26 14.29 2.41 -2.44
C SER A 26 13.82 1.28 -1.53
N PHE A 27 12.52 1.01 -1.47
CA PHE A 27 11.97 -0.09 -0.68
C PHE A 27 12.20 -1.44 -1.38
N GLN A 28 13.26 -2.13 -0.98
CA GLN A 28 13.59 -3.47 -1.44
C GLN A 28 13.84 -4.38 -0.23
N ILE A 29 13.28 -5.59 -0.30
CA ILE A 29 13.54 -6.60 0.72
C ILE A 29 14.31 -7.73 0.04
N PRO A 30 15.50 -8.09 0.56
CA PRO A 30 16.29 -9.17 0.01
C PRO A 30 15.46 -10.45 -0.19
N GLY A 31 15.52 -11.05 -1.38
CA GLY A 31 14.78 -12.26 -1.73
C GLY A 31 13.36 -12.04 -2.29
N TYR A 32 12.88 -10.80 -2.36
CA TYR A 32 11.55 -10.47 -2.90
C TYR A 32 11.61 -9.40 -3.99
N SER A 33 10.80 -9.58 -5.03
CA SER A 33 10.60 -8.55 -6.04
C SER A 33 9.77 -7.38 -5.48
N LYS A 34 9.89 -6.20 -6.10
CA LYS A 34 9.11 -5.00 -5.70
C LYS A 34 7.61 -5.26 -5.69
N SER A 35 7.12 -6.04 -6.65
CA SER A 35 5.71 -6.37 -6.76
C SER A 35 5.25 -7.29 -5.64
N GLU A 36 6.05 -8.28 -5.26
CA GLU A 36 5.79 -9.16 -4.12
C GLU A 36 5.79 -8.40 -2.80
N THR A 37 6.78 -7.53 -2.59
CA THR A 37 6.86 -6.65 -1.41
C THR A 37 5.62 -5.77 -1.30
N ARG A 38 5.22 -5.12 -2.41
CA ARG A 38 4.00 -4.31 -2.45
C ARG A 38 2.74 -5.15 -2.17
N PHE A 39 2.68 -6.37 -2.68
CA PHE A 39 1.55 -7.28 -2.43
C PHE A 39 1.41 -7.60 -0.94
N ILE A 40 2.50 -8.05 -0.30
CA ILE A 40 2.50 -8.40 1.12
C ILE A 40 2.18 -7.19 1.99
N PHE A 41 2.74 -6.02 1.67
CA PHE A 41 2.43 -4.78 2.40
C PHE A 41 0.94 -4.43 2.35
N ILE A 42 0.33 -4.44 1.15
CA ILE A 42 -1.09 -4.11 0.97
C ILE A 42 -1.99 -5.17 1.60
N LEU A 43 -1.63 -6.45 1.49
CA LEU A 43 -2.33 -7.55 2.16
C LEU A 43 -2.28 -7.37 3.69
N SER A 44 -1.10 -7.15 4.27
CA SER A 44 -0.95 -6.96 5.73
C SER A 44 -1.73 -5.76 6.24
N ARG A 45 -1.66 -4.61 5.55
CA ARG A 45 -2.48 -3.41 5.84
C ARG A 45 -3.98 -3.72 5.78
N GLY A 46 -4.42 -4.40 4.74
CA GLY A 46 -5.82 -4.74 4.57
C GLY A 46 -6.33 -5.73 5.62
N LEU A 47 -5.51 -6.69 6.05
CA LEU A 47 -5.86 -7.67 7.09
C LEU A 47 -6.04 -6.96 8.45
N LYS A 48 -5.17 -6.00 8.76
CA LYS A 48 -5.31 -5.16 9.97
C LYS A 48 -6.62 -4.34 9.98
N SER A 49 -7.11 -3.92 8.81
CA SER A 49 -8.32 -3.08 8.70
C SER A 49 -9.61 -3.88 8.53
N LYS A 50 -9.59 -5.01 7.81
CA LYS A 50 -10.78 -5.75 7.37
C LYS A 50 -10.95 -7.10 8.07
N GLY A 51 -10.00 -7.51 8.92
CA GLY A 51 -10.02 -8.80 9.63
C GLY A 51 -9.08 -9.85 9.02
N PRO A 52 -9.14 -11.11 9.49
CA PRO A 52 -8.07 -12.09 9.27
C PRO A 52 -7.92 -12.60 7.83
N LYS A 53 -8.78 -12.17 6.91
CA LYS A 53 -8.78 -12.59 5.51
C LYS A 53 -9.32 -11.51 4.57
N ILE A 54 -8.78 -11.41 3.36
CA ILE A 54 -9.23 -10.45 2.32
C ILE A 54 -9.70 -11.21 1.09
N ARG A 55 -10.78 -10.77 0.43
CA ARG A 55 -11.21 -11.34 -0.85
C ARG A 55 -10.17 -11.03 -1.94
N VAL A 56 -9.86 -12.00 -2.78
CA VAL A 56 -8.88 -11.81 -3.88
C VAL A 56 -9.28 -10.67 -4.83
N SER A 57 -10.58 -10.49 -5.06
CA SER A 57 -11.12 -9.36 -5.83
C SER A 57 -10.72 -8.02 -5.22
N ASP A 58 -10.93 -7.87 -3.91
CA ASP A 58 -10.69 -6.63 -3.18
C ASP A 58 -9.20 -6.33 -3.15
N LEU A 59 -8.37 -7.35 -2.96
CA LEU A 59 -6.92 -7.19 -3.02
C LEU A 59 -6.46 -6.74 -4.41
N GLY A 60 -7.05 -7.26 -5.49
CA GLY A 60 -6.78 -6.78 -6.85
C GLY A 60 -7.12 -5.30 -7.05
N HIS A 61 -8.26 -4.86 -6.51
CA HIS A 61 -8.66 -3.45 -6.52
C HIS A 61 -7.69 -2.57 -5.72
N MET A 62 -7.30 -3.02 -4.52
CA MET A 62 -6.33 -2.30 -3.68
C MET A 62 -4.95 -2.19 -4.35
N LEU A 63 -4.51 -3.27 -5.01
CA LEU A 63 -3.25 -3.29 -5.75
C LEU A 63 -3.33 -2.53 -7.08
N ARG A 64 -4.52 -2.27 -7.61
CA ARG A 64 -4.76 -1.66 -8.93
C ARG A 64 -4.08 -2.43 -10.06
N ILE A 65 -4.16 -3.76 -10.03
CA ILE A 65 -3.61 -4.64 -11.06
C ILE A 65 -4.70 -5.55 -11.64
N SER A 66 -4.44 -6.11 -12.82
CA SER A 66 -5.39 -7.01 -13.49
C SER A 66 -5.57 -8.34 -12.73
N LYS A 67 -6.72 -9.01 -12.89
CA LYS A 67 -6.99 -10.32 -12.28
C LYS A 67 -5.91 -11.37 -12.63
N PRO A 68 -5.46 -11.51 -13.90
CA PRO A 68 -4.35 -12.42 -14.22
C PRO A 68 -3.07 -12.10 -13.44
N SER A 69 -2.73 -10.81 -13.30
CA SER A 69 -1.55 -10.37 -12.55
C SER A 69 -1.67 -10.71 -11.05
N VAL A 70 -2.85 -10.54 -10.45
CA VAL A 70 -3.09 -10.97 -9.05
C VAL A 70 -2.84 -12.47 -8.92
N THR A 71 -3.41 -13.29 -9.81
CA THR A 71 -3.28 -14.75 -9.77
C THR A 71 -1.82 -15.19 -9.88
N GLN A 72 -1.05 -14.61 -10.80
CA GLN A 72 0.37 -14.94 -10.98
C GLN A 72 1.19 -14.56 -9.75
N MET A 73 0.93 -13.39 -9.17
CA MET A 73 1.61 -12.94 -7.96
C MET A 73 1.30 -13.83 -6.76
N MET A 74 0.04 -14.22 -6.63
CA MET A 74 -0.38 -15.15 -5.59
C MET A 74 0.30 -16.51 -5.74
N GLN A 75 0.40 -17.06 -6.96
CA GLN A 75 1.12 -18.31 -7.19
C GLN A 75 2.58 -18.22 -6.76
N SER A 76 3.27 -17.12 -7.05
CA SER A 76 4.65 -16.89 -6.60
C SER A 76 4.76 -16.88 -5.08
N LEU A 77 3.87 -16.13 -4.41
CA LEU A 77 3.89 -15.98 -2.96
C LEU A 77 3.44 -17.25 -2.21
N GLU A 78 2.51 -18.03 -2.78
CA GLU A 78 2.12 -19.36 -2.29
C GLU A 78 3.27 -20.35 -2.43
N GLY A 79 3.97 -20.34 -3.58
CA GLY A 79 5.16 -21.17 -3.79
C GLY A 79 6.30 -20.85 -2.80
N LYS A 80 6.37 -19.59 -2.32
CA LYS A 80 7.27 -19.15 -1.25
C LYS A 80 6.72 -19.39 0.17
N GLY A 81 5.52 -19.96 0.30
CA GLY A 81 4.88 -20.26 1.58
C GLY A 81 4.45 -19.03 2.38
N LEU A 82 4.30 -17.85 1.75
CA LEU A 82 3.98 -16.59 2.44
C LEU A 82 2.48 -16.35 2.59
N ILE A 83 1.70 -16.88 1.66
CA ILE A 83 0.24 -16.72 1.67
C ILE A 83 -0.42 -18.07 1.48
N LYS A 84 -1.69 -18.14 1.82
CA LYS A 84 -2.56 -19.26 1.46
C LYS A 84 -3.91 -18.75 0.95
N ARG A 85 -4.45 -19.45 -0.03
CA ARG A 85 -5.82 -19.27 -0.51
C ARG A 85 -6.79 -20.11 0.32
N VAL A 86 -7.90 -19.48 0.72
CA VAL A 86 -8.97 -20.14 1.47
C VAL A 86 -10.26 -19.96 0.70
N GLN A 87 -11.00 -21.05 0.46
CA GLN A 87 -12.30 -20.96 -0.19
C GLN A 87 -13.27 -20.17 0.68
N ASN A 88 -14.04 -19.26 0.08
CA ASN A 88 -15.06 -18.57 0.83
C ASN A 88 -16.22 -19.54 1.14
N PRO A 89 -16.57 -19.77 2.43
CA PRO A 89 -17.66 -20.66 2.80
C PRO A 89 -19.05 -20.16 2.36
N GLU A 90 -19.22 -18.85 2.19
CA GLU A 90 -20.49 -18.22 1.80
C GLU A 90 -20.69 -18.19 0.29
N ASP A 91 -19.59 -18.13 -0.48
CA ASP A 91 -19.62 -18.12 -1.94
C ASP A 91 -18.41 -18.86 -2.50
N LYS A 92 -18.63 -20.13 -2.90
CA LYS A 92 -17.60 -21.02 -3.46
C LYS A 92 -16.95 -20.49 -4.76
N ARG A 93 -17.53 -19.48 -5.41
CA ARG A 93 -16.96 -18.81 -6.60
C ARG A 93 -15.93 -17.74 -6.23
N SER A 94 -15.83 -17.40 -4.95
CA SER A 94 -14.89 -16.42 -4.41
C SER A 94 -13.85 -17.07 -3.50
N MET A 95 -12.68 -16.44 -3.45
CA MET A 95 -11.54 -16.91 -2.63
C MET A 95 -11.09 -15.78 -1.70
N TYR A 96 -10.68 -16.19 -0.52
CA TYR A 96 -9.93 -15.36 0.41
C TYR A 96 -8.43 -15.63 0.28
N VAL A 97 -7.64 -14.66 0.70
CA VAL A 97 -6.21 -14.77 0.91
C VAL A 97 -5.87 -14.40 2.35
N GLU A 98 -4.97 -15.19 2.92
CA GLU A 98 -4.44 -15.03 4.29
C GLU A 98 -2.91 -15.08 4.23
N LEU A 99 -2.25 -14.41 5.18
CA LEU A 99 -0.83 -14.63 5.44
C LEU A 99 -0.67 -15.97 6.17
N THR A 100 0.40 -16.70 5.86
CA THR A 100 0.90 -17.77 6.74
C THR A 100 1.70 -17.17 7.89
N ASP A 101 2.12 -17.96 8.85
CA ASP A 101 3.02 -17.50 9.92
C ASP A 101 4.34 -16.95 9.36
N VAL A 102 4.87 -17.60 8.31
CA VAL A 102 6.06 -17.13 7.58
C VAL A 102 5.78 -15.79 6.89
N GLY A 103 4.63 -15.66 6.23
CA GLY A 103 4.20 -14.41 5.59
C GLY A 103 4.00 -13.27 6.58
N ALA A 104 3.46 -13.57 7.77
CA ALA A 104 3.26 -12.63 8.85
C ALA A 104 4.62 -12.10 9.34
N ALA A 105 5.56 -12.99 9.66
CA ALA A 105 6.91 -12.61 10.09
C ALA A 105 7.66 -11.79 9.03
N VAL A 106 7.52 -12.15 7.75
CA VAL A 106 8.08 -11.35 6.65
C VAL A 106 7.40 -9.97 6.61
N SER A 107 6.08 -9.91 6.73
CA SER A 107 5.33 -8.64 6.72
C SER A 107 5.71 -7.70 7.87
N GLU A 108 6.03 -8.25 9.05
CA GLU A 108 6.53 -7.49 10.20
C GLU A 108 7.89 -6.89 9.90
N LYS A 109 8.85 -7.69 9.39
CA LYS A 109 10.15 -7.17 8.95
C LYS A 109 10.00 -6.07 7.89
N MET A 110 9.05 -6.21 6.96
CA MET A 110 8.78 -5.15 5.99
C MET A 110 8.33 -3.86 6.69
N LEU A 111 7.51 -3.97 7.72
CA LEU A 111 7.01 -2.81 8.45
C LEU A 111 8.13 -2.12 9.24
N ASP A 112 9.01 -2.90 9.85
CA ASP A 112 10.16 -2.37 10.60
C ASP A 112 11.12 -1.60 9.69
N GLU A 113 11.47 -2.17 8.53
CA GLU A 113 12.29 -1.50 7.51
C GLU A 113 11.61 -0.23 6.98
N PHE A 114 10.29 -0.29 6.81
CA PHE A 114 9.52 0.88 6.38
C PHE A 114 9.55 1.97 7.45
N GLN A 115 9.43 1.61 8.72
CA GLN A 115 9.50 2.55 9.84
C GLN A 115 10.90 3.17 9.98
N ALA A 116 11.96 2.38 9.89
CA ALA A 116 13.33 2.87 9.89
C ALA A 116 13.57 3.90 8.77
N SER A 117 12.98 3.68 7.58
CA SER A 117 13.09 4.65 6.50
C SER A 117 12.45 6.02 6.81
N PHE A 118 11.44 6.09 7.68
CA PHE A 118 10.89 7.38 8.12
C PHE A 118 11.78 8.07 9.15
N GLU A 119 12.49 7.31 9.97
CA GLU A 119 13.49 7.85 10.90
C GLU A 119 14.62 8.50 10.10
N ASP A 120 15.15 7.81 9.08
CA ASP A 120 16.14 8.37 8.15
C ASP A 120 15.63 9.64 7.44
N MET A 121 14.36 9.65 7.02
CA MET A 121 13.74 10.84 6.42
C MET A 121 13.61 11.99 7.41
N GLN A 122 13.32 11.69 8.69
CA GLN A 122 13.26 12.71 9.74
C GLN A 122 14.64 13.30 10.02
N GLU A 123 15.68 12.49 10.05
CA GLU A 123 17.06 12.98 10.20
C GLU A 123 17.46 13.88 9.01
N PHE A 124 17.05 13.51 7.79
CA PHE A 124 17.36 14.29 6.59
C PHE A 124 16.57 15.61 6.49
N LEU A 125 15.26 15.59 6.78
CA LEU A 125 14.39 16.76 6.67
C LEU A 125 14.47 17.70 7.88
N GLY A 126 14.81 17.14 9.05
CA GLY A 126 14.67 17.83 10.33
C GLY A 126 13.24 17.83 10.85
N GLU A 127 13.11 18.07 12.16
CA GLU A 127 11.86 17.95 12.91
C GLU A 127 10.77 18.91 12.41
N ASP A 128 11.12 20.16 12.12
CA ASP A 128 10.15 21.19 11.71
C ASP A 128 9.51 20.89 10.36
N ASP A 129 10.31 20.45 9.38
CA ASP A 129 9.80 20.12 8.05
C ASP A 129 9.05 18.78 8.06
N MET A 130 9.46 17.82 8.88
CA MET A 130 8.69 16.59 9.11
C MET A 130 7.31 16.89 9.72
N LYS A 131 7.23 17.79 10.72
CA LYS A 131 5.94 18.23 11.30
C LYS A 131 5.05 18.91 10.26
N LYS A 132 5.61 19.78 9.41
CA LYS A 132 4.87 20.40 8.29
C LYS A 132 4.35 19.35 7.32
N LEU A 133 5.17 18.37 6.96
CA LEU A 133 4.78 17.28 6.07
C LEU A 133 3.59 16.49 6.64
N ILE A 134 3.66 16.10 7.91
CA ILE A 134 2.57 15.42 8.62
C ILE A 134 1.27 16.23 8.53
N THR A 135 1.31 17.51 8.91
CA THR A 135 0.14 18.40 8.88
C THR A 135 -0.46 18.51 7.47
N LEU A 136 0.38 18.59 6.43
CA LEU A 136 -0.09 18.68 5.05
C LEU A 136 -0.73 17.35 4.58
N LEU A 137 -0.15 16.21 4.95
CA LEU A 137 -0.68 14.89 4.62
C LEU A 137 -2.02 14.62 5.31
N GLU A 138 -2.17 15.02 6.57
CA GLU A 138 -3.44 14.92 7.32
C GLU A 138 -4.53 15.76 6.66
N LYS A 139 -4.26 17.04 6.35
CA LYS A 139 -5.21 17.91 5.64
C LYS A 139 -5.64 17.34 4.28
N LEU A 140 -4.70 16.76 3.53
CA LEU A 140 -5.02 16.10 2.26
C LEU A 140 -5.88 14.85 2.46
N THR A 141 -5.60 14.08 3.52
CA THR A 141 -6.37 12.88 3.86
C THR A 141 -7.81 13.22 4.22
N ASP A 142 -8.01 14.23 5.07
CA ASP A 142 -9.33 14.72 5.45
C ASP A 142 -10.13 15.19 4.22
N TYR A 143 -9.51 15.99 3.36
CA TYR A 143 -10.14 16.44 2.11
C TYR A 143 -10.58 15.26 1.23
N LEU A 144 -9.75 14.22 1.10
CA LEU A 144 -10.06 13.04 0.29
C LEU A 144 -11.21 12.23 0.89
N ASN A 145 -11.24 12.05 2.22
CA ASN A 145 -12.30 11.34 2.93
C ASN A 145 -13.65 12.06 2.80
N THR A 146 -13.69 13.39 3.02
CA THR A 146 -14.91 14.19 2.84
C THR A 146 -15.40 14.15 1.39
N LYS A 147 -14.49 14.08 0.41
CA LYS A 147 -14.85 13.98 -1.00
C LYS A 147 -15.41 12.61 -1.39
N SER A 148 -14.97 11.52 -0.75
CA SER A 148 -15.57 10.19 -0.97
C SER A 148 -16.99 10.11 -0.40
N GLU A 149 -17.23 10.66 0.79
CA GLU A 149 -18.56 10.68 1.43
C GLU A 149 -19.58 11.45 0.58
N ASN A 150 -19.18 12.61 0.04
CA ASN A 150 -20.04 13.42 -0.84
C ASN A 150 -20.27 12.84 -2.25
N LYS A 151 -19.59 11.76 -2.62
CA LYS A 151 -19.83 11.04 -3.90
C LYS A 151 -20.79 9.86 -3.73
N GLU A 152 -21.03 9.43 -2.50
CA GLU A 152 -21.92 8.32 -2.15
C GLU A 152 -23.30 8.81 -1.65
N ALA A 153 -23.47 10.13 -1.46
CA ALA A 153 -24.73 10.82 -1.18
C ALA A 153 -25.36 11.41 -2.46
#